data_AF-A0A6S6RN30-F1
#
_entry.id   AF-A0A6S6RN30-F1
#
_cell.length_a   1.000
_cell.length_b   1.000
_cell.length_c   1.000
_cell.angle_alpha   90.00
_cell.angle_beta   90.00
_cell.angle_gamma   90.00
#
_symmetry.space_group_name_H-M   'P 1'
#
loop_
_entity.id
_entity.type
_entity.pdbx_description
1 polymer ?
#
loop_
_entity_poly.entity_id
_entity_poly.type
_entity_poly.pdbx_seq_one_letter_code
_entity_poly.pdbx_strand_id
1 'polypeptide(L)' 'MPENEAFEMIEATKGINSYYLTSDGNTMSYRTCVHTPSFAHLQKIPAVIRGSLVSDLIVYLGSIDFVMSDVDR' A
#
# COMPACT_ATOMS: atom_id res chain seq x y z
N MET A 1 -7.79 -14.79 20.04
CA MET A 1 -7.81 -13.31 20.06
C MET A 1 -9.21 -12.86 20.42
N PRO A 2 -9.45 -11.70 21.05
CA PRO A 2 -10.83 -11.24 21.26
C PRO A 2 -11.53 -11.05 19.90
N GLU A 3 -12.80 -11.44 19.83
CA GLU A 3 -13.64 -11.23 18.63
C GLU A 3 -13.79 -9.73 18.38
N ASN A 4 -13.18 -9.24 17.30
CA ASN A 4 -13.38 -7.88 16.78
C ASN A 4 -12.52 -7.57 15.56
N GLU A 5 -12.74 -6.36 15.04
CA GLU A 5 -11.89 -5.73 14.04
C GLU A 5 -10.87 -4.80 14.71
N ALA A 6 -9.65 -4.79 14.20
CA ALA A 6 -8.58 -3.90 14.61
C ALA A 6 -7.95 -3.25 13.37
N PHE A 7 -7.60 -1.98 13.48
CA PHE A 7 -6.95 -1.22 12.43
C PHE A 7 -5.82 -0.40 13.03
N GLU A 8 -4.62 -0.55 12.47
CA GLU A 8 -3.45 0.22 12.90
C GLU A 8 -2.72 0.77 11.67
N MET A 9 -2.27 2.02 11.78
CA MET A 9 -1.45 2.68 10.76
C MET A 9 -0.05 2.90 11.30
N ILE A 10 0.94 2.50 10.52
CA ILE A 10 2.35 2.64 10.84
C ILE A 10 3.01 3.48 9.76
N GLU A 11 3.87 4.40 10.17
CA GLU A 11 4.73 5.13 9.25
C GLU A 11 5.90 4.22 8.85
N ALA A 12 5.87 3.72 7.61
CA ALA A 12 6.96 3.00 6.99
C ALA A 12 7.86 3.95 6.20
N THR A 13 9.05 3.50 5.82
CA THR A 13 10.05 4.30 5.08
C THR A 13 9.50 4.89 3.77
N LYS A 14 8.48 4.25 3.18
CA LYS A 14 7.84 4.64 1.92
C LYS A 14 6.50 5.36 2.11
N GLY A 15 6.05 5.58 3.35
CA GLY A 15 4.77 6.21 3.67
C GLY A 15 3.88 5.37 4.58
N ILE A 16 2.58 5.65 4.57
CA ILE A 16 1.62 5.02 5.48
C ILE A 16 1.37 3.57 5.06
N ASN A 17 1.66 2.65 5.99
CA ASN A 17 1.32 1.25 5.88
C ASN A 17 0.23 0.92 6.89
N SER A 18 -0.90 0.38 6.44
CA SER A 18 -2.04 0.10 7.31
C SER A 18 -2.34 -1.38 7.38
N TYR A 19 -2.56 -1.87 8.59
CA TYR A 19 -2.94 -3.25 8.88
C TYR A 19 -4.36 -3.28 9.41
N TYR A 20 -5.24 -3.96 8.69
CA TYR A 20 -6.61 -4.22 9.10
C TYR A 20 -6.76 -5.72 9.39
N LEU A 21 -7.21 -6.06 10.59
CA LEU A 21 -7.33 -7.43 11.06
C LEU A 21 -8.73 -7.66 11.60
N THR A 22 -9.37 -8.73 11.16
CA THR A 22 -10.63 -9.24 11.70
C THR A 22 -10.36 -10.57 12.39
N SER A 23 -10.84 -10.72 13.64
CA SER A 23 -10.77 -11.96 14.41
C SER A 23 -12.17 -12.49 14.73
N ASP A 24 -12.36 -13.79 14.49
CA ASP A 24 -13.55 -14.59 14.79
C ASP A 24 -13.43 -15.32 16.15
N GLY A 25 -12.52 -14.86 17.03
CA GLY A 25 -12.32 -15.45 18.36
C GLY A 25 -11.32 -16.61 18.37
N ASN A 26 -10.91 -17.11 17.21
CA ASN A 26 -9.94 -18.18 17.09
C ASN A 26 -8.50 -17.72 17.41
N THR A 27 -7.54 -18.65 17.44
CA THR A 27 -6.12 -18.35 17.63
C THR A 27 -5.47 -17.72 16.40
N MET A 28 -6.02 -17.95 15.21
CA MET A 28 -5.54 -17.38 13.94
C MET A 28 -6.38 -16.16 13.53
N SER A 29 -5.79 -15.24 12.77
CA SER A 29 -6.54 -14.14 12.18
C SER A 29 -7.52 -14.68 11.14
N TYR A 30 -8.79 -14.29 11.21
CA TYR A 30 -9.79 -14.65 10.20
C TYR A 30 -9.47 -13.98 8.85
N ARG A 31 -9.17 -12.68 8.87
CA ARG A 31 -8.74 -11.93 7.69
C ARG A 31 -7.75 -10.84 8.07
N THR A 32 -6.66 -10.74 7.32
CA THR A 32 -5.69 -9.64 7.43
C THR A 32 -5.59 -8.93 6.09
N CYS A 33 -6.05 -7.69 6.04
CA CYS A 33 -5.88 -6.81 4.89
C CYS A 33 -4.70 -5.87 5.18
N VAL A 34 -3.68 -5.90 4.33
CA VAL A 34 -2.52 -5.01 4.42
C VAL A 34 -2.64 -4.00 3.28
N HIS A 35 -2.59 -2.71 3.59
CA HIS A 35 -2.47 -1.67 2.56
C HIS A 35 -1.08 -1.04 2.63
N THR A 36 -0.31 -1.29 1.58
CA THR A 36 1.02 -0.74 1.41
C THR A 36 0.95 0.63 0.73
N PRO A 37 1.89 1.55 1.04
CA PRO A 37 1.89 2.89 0.44
C PRO A 37 2.13 2.84 -1.08
N SER A 38 2.90 1.86 -1.55
CA SER A 38 3.27 1.67 -2.96
C SER A 38 2.05 1.59 -3.89
N PHE A 39 0.98 0.92 -3.48
CA PHE A 39 -0.22 0.76 -4.31
C PHE A 39 -0.92 2.10 -4.58
N ALA A 40 -1.09 2.93 -3.54
CA ALA A 40 -1.71 4.24 -3.67
C ALA A 40 -0.85 5.21 -4.49
N HIS A 41 0.48 5.12 -4.38
CA HIS A 41 1.39 5.92 -5.18
C HIS A 41 1.31 5.58 -6.67
N LEU A 42 1.23 4.30 -7.02
CA LEU A 42 1.09 3.87 -8.42
C LEU A 42 -0.22 4.34 -9.06
N GLN A 43 -1.32 4.40 -8.31
CA GLN A 43 -2.60 4.91 -8.82
C GLN A 43 -2.56 6.39 -9.21
N LYS A 44 -1.63 7.18 -8.67
CA LYS A 44 -1.49 8.61 -8.99
C LYS A 44 -0.71 8.86 -10.29
N ILE A 45 0.07 7.89 -10.76
CA ILE A 45 0.93 8.00 -11.96
C ILE A 45 0.17 8.52 -13.19
N PRO A 46 -1.01 7.98 -13.57
CA PRO A 46 -1.72 8.43 -14.77
C PRO A 46 -2.27 9.86 -14.68
N ALA A 47 -2.42 10.39 -13.46
CA ALA A 47 -2.83 11.78 -13.25
C ALA A 47 -1.65 12.75 -13.40
N VAL A 48 -0.45 12.34 -12.95
CA VAL A 48 0.74 13.20 -12.93
C VAL A 48 1.43 13.26 -14.29
N ILE A 49 1.39 12.19 -15.08
CA ILE A 49 2.14 12.06 -16.34
C ILE A 49 1.33 12.50 -17.56
N ARG A 50 0.04 12.84 -17.38
CA ARG A 50 -0.81 13.26 -18.49
C ARG A 50 -0.28 14.55 -19.13
N GLY A 51 0.24 14.44 -20.35
CA GLY A 51 0.85 15.55 -21.10
C GLY A 51 2.37 15.64 -21.01
N SER A 52 3.02 14.74 -20.27
CA SER A 52 4.48 14.64 -20.14
C SER A 52 5.09 13.68 -21.15
N LEU A 53 6.42 13.73 -21.27
CA LEU A 53 7.18 12.83 -22.14
C LEU A 53 7.34 11.46 -21.47
N VAL A 54 7.61 10.42 -22.27
CA VAL A 54 7.92 9.07 -21.76
C VAL A 54 9.18 9.05 -20.88
N SER A 55 10.11 9.98 -21.11
CA SER A 55 11.28 10.17 -20.24
C SER A 55 10.89 10.55 -18.81
N ASP A 56 9.85 11.36 -18.66
CA ASP A 56 9.42 11.91 -17.38
C ASP A 56 8.74 10.81 -16.53
N LEU A 57 8.15 9.81 -17.18
CA LEU A 57 7.64 8.61 -16.52
C LEU A 57 8.75 7.84 -15.80
N ILE A 58 9.91 7.67 -16.43
CA ILE A 58 11.03 6.94 -15.82
C ILE A 58 11.57 7.70 -14.60
N VAL A 59 11.70 9.03 -14.72
CA VAL A 59 12.14 9.89 -13.61
C VAL A 59 11.14 9.83 -12.46
N TYR A 60 9.84 9.87 -12.75
CA TYR A 60 8.79 9.81 -11.74
C TYR A 60 8.74 8.45 -11.02
N LEU A 61 8.86 7.35 -11.77
CA LEU A 61 8.94 6.00 -11.21
C LEU A 61 10.15 5.84 -10.27
N GLY A 62 11.30 6.39 -10.66
CA GLY A 62 12.49 6.41 -9.82
C GLY A 62 12.33 7.24 -8.55
N SER A 63 11.51 8.30 -8.57
CA SER A 63 11.29 9.16 -7.41
C SER A 63 10.36 8.55 -6.35
N ILE A 64 9.44 7.66 -6.72
CA ILE A 64 8.45 7.07 -5.79
C ILE A 64 9.03 5.90 -5.01
N ASP A 65 10.08 5.25 -5.51
CA ASP A 65 10.68 4.05 -4.93
C ASP A 65 9.61 3.00 -4.54
N PHE A 66 8.94 2.42 -5.54
CA PHE A 66 7.92 1.39 -5.31
C PHE A 66 8.53 -0.02 -5.35
N VAL A 67 8.02 -0.91 -4.51
CA VAL A 67 8.37 -2.34 -4.55
C VAL A 67 7.20 -3.09 -5.13
N MET A 68 7.42 -3.82 -6.23
CA MET A 68 6.33 -4.52 -6.91
C MET A 68 5.73 -5.64 -6.04
N SER A 69 6.54 -6.27 -5.17
CA SER A 69 6.08 -7.28 -4.21
C SER A 69 5.02 -6.77 -3.23
N ASP A 70 5.02 -5.47 -2.94
CA ASP A 70 4.06 -4.85 -2.02
C ASP A 70 2.72 -4.51 -2.71
N VAL A 71 2.72 -4.45 -4.04
CA VAL A 71 1.59 -4.00 -4.88
C VAL A 71 0.71 -5.18 -5.29
N ASP A 72 1.30 -6.36 -5.44
CA ASP A 72 0.65 -7.58 -5.97
C ASP A 72 -0.09 -8.40 -4.88
N ARG A 73 -0.36 -7.82 -3.71
CA ARG A 73 -0.90 -8.52 -2.53
C ARG A 73 -2.41 -8.41 -2.38
#